data_AF-W1YM01-F1
#
_entry.id   AF-W1YM01-F1
#
_cell.length_a   1.000
_cell.length_b   1.000
_cell.length_c   1.000
_cell.angle_alpha   90.00
_cell.angle_beta   90.00
_cell.angle_gamma   90.00
#
_symmetry.space_group_name_H-M   'P 1'
#
loop_
_entity.id
_entity.type
_entity.pdbx_description
1 polymer ?
#
loop_
_entity_poly.entity_id
_entity_poly.type
_entity_poly.pdbx_seq_one_letter_code
_entity_poly.pdbx_strand_id
1 'polypeptide(L)'
;KIEWSNQVTVGYLDQHAVLEKGMTIRDVLQRAFDDLFVMEQNINDAYNRMGDVSEDEMNKLLEQVGEWQEILEQRGFYEIDA
;
A
#
# COMPACT_ATOMS: atom_id res chain seq x y z
N LYS A 1 -9.57 -33.47 -6.02
CA LYS A 1 -8.28 -32.84 -5.66
C LYS A 1 -8.53 -31.34 -5.75
N ILE A 2 -8.54 -30.63 -4.63
CA ILE A 2 -8.88 -29.21 -4.57
C ILE A 2 -7.56 -28.45 -4.58
N GLU A 3 -7.34 -27.63 -5.60
CA GLU A 3 -6.19 -26.72 -5.67
C GLU A 3 -6.65 -25.35 -5.22
N TRP A 4 -6.12 -24.91 -4.07
CA TRP A 4 -6.40 -23.59 -3.50
C TRP A 4 -5.42 -22.58 -4.10
N SER A 5 -5.96 -21.55 -4.74
CA SER A 5 -5.19 -20.39 -5.20
C SER A 5 -4.99 -19.43 -4.02
N ASN A 6 -3.78 -19.35 -3.48
CA ASN A 6 -3.45 -18.57 -2.28
C ASN A 6 -3.14 -17.08 -2.55
N GLN A 7 -3.47 -16.55 -3.73
CA GLN A 7 -3.16 -15.17 -4.13
C GLN A 7 -4.34 -14.46 -4.80
N VAL A 8 -5.55 -14.62 -4.24
CA VAL A 8 -6.70 -13.83 -4.69
C VAL A 8 -7.11 -12.88 -3.57
N THR A 9 -6.75 -11.60 -3.72
CA THR A 9 -7.32 -10.54 -2.90
C THR A 9 -8.75 -10.29 -3.39
N VAL A 10 -9.73 -10.82 -2.68
CA VAL A 10 -11.13 -10.45 -2.88
C VAL A 10 -11.31 -9.05 -2.29
N GLY A 11 -11.12 -8.03 -3.12
CA GLY A 11 -11.52 -6.67 -2.78
C GLY A 11 -13.04 -6.63 -2.69
N TYR A 12 -13.57 -6.65 -1.47
CA TYR A 12 -14.92 -6.16 -1.24
C TYR A 12 -14.88 -4.69 -1.62
N LEU A 13 -15.42 -4.34 -2.80
CA LEU A 13 -15.74 -2.95 -3.10
C LEU A 13 -16.89 -2.60 -2.17
N ASP A 14 -16.56 -2.10 -0.98
CA ASP A 14 -17.55 -1.62 -0.03
C ASP A 14 -18.29 -0.46 -0.69
N GLN A 15 -19.48 -0.74 -1.24
CA GLN A 15 -20.37 0.27 -1.80
C GLN A 15 -20.93 1.20 -0.72
N HIS A 16 -20.53 1.01 0.55
CA HIS A 16 -20.70 1.96 1.60
C HIS A 16 -19.40 2.74 1.79
N ALA A 17 -19.24 3.83 1.03
CA ALA A 17 -18.62 5.00 1.62
C ALA A 17 -19.47 5.34 2.86
N VAL A 18 -19.12 4.78 4.02
CA VAL A 18 -19.72 5.15 5.30
C VAL A 18 -19.22 6.57 5.57
N LEU A 19 -19.91 7.53 4.96
CA LEU A 19 -19.76 8.95 5.22
C LEU A 19 -20.22 9.15 6.66
N GLU A 20 -19.28 9.09 7.60
CA GLU A 20 -19.55 9.45 8.98
C GLU A 20 -20.08 10.90 9.01
N LYS A 21 -21.15 11.12 9.77
CA LYS A 21 -21.83 12.41 9.82
C LYS A 21 -20.86 13.48 10.35
N GLY A 22 -20.34 14.32 9.47
CA GLY A 22 -19.30 15.32 9.79
C GLY A 22 -18.10 15.29 8.86
N MET A 23 -17.95 14.25 8.03
CA MET A 23 -16.91 14.18 7.01
C MET A 23 -17.23 15.10 5.84
N THR A 24 -16.30 15.99 5.51
CA THR A 24 -16.36 16.81 4.32
C THR A 24 -15.82 16.03 3.12
N ILE A 25 -16.18 16.47 1.91
CA ILE A 25 -15.60 15.93 0.66
C ILE A 25 -14.06 16.05 0.68
N ARG A 26 -13.52 17.08 1.34
CA ARG A 26 -12.08 17.24 1.56
C ARG A 26 -11.50 16.10 2.40
N ASP A 27 -12.16 15.71 3.50
CA ASP A 27 -11.68 14.64 4.38
C ASP A 27 -11.66 13.28 3.67
N VAL A 28 -12.64 13.03 2.79
CA VAL A 28 -12.69 11.81 1.97
C VAL A 28 -11.59 11.81 0.90
N LEU A 29 -11.35 12.96 0.26
CA LEU A 29 -10.25 13.11 -0.69
C LEU A 29 -8.89 13.02 -0.02
N GLN A 30 -8.73 13.49 1.23
CA GLN A 30 -7.51 13.31 2.01
C GLN A 30 -7.26 11.84 2.36
N ARG A 31 -8.30 11.12 2.79
CA ARG A 31 -8.21 9.67 3.05
C ARG A 31 -7.80 8.84 1.84
N ALA A 32 -8.09 9.30 0.62
CA ALA A 32 -7.65 8.62 -0.60
C ALA A 32 -6.11 8.61 -0.76
N PHE A 33 -5.41 9.54 -0.08
CA PHE A 33 -3.95 9.60 -0.06
C PHE A 33 -3.33 8.97 1.20
N ASP A 34 -4.11 8.78 2.28
CA ASP A 34 -3.63 8.13 3.51
C ASP A 34 -3.01 6.75 3.21
N ASP A 35 -3.64 5.98 2.32
CA ASP A 35 -3.13 4.67 1.89
C ASP A 35 -1.73 4.75 1.25
N LEU A 36 -1.41 5.87 0.58
CA LEU A 36 -0.09 6.06 -0.05
C LEU A 36 0.98 6.38 0.98
N PHE A 37 0.66 7.21 1.99
CA PHE A 37 1.58 7.48 3.09
C PHE A 37 1.85 6.23 3.94
N VAL A 38 0.83 5.40 4.16
CA VAL A 38 0.99 4.09 4.81
C VAL A 38 1.91 3.18 3.97
N MET A 39 1.75 3.19 2.65
CA MET A 39 2.61 2.42 1.75
C MET A 39 4.05 2.90 1.78
N GLU A 40 4.30 4.21 1.85
CA GLU A 40 5.65 4.75 2.02
C GLU A 40 6.26 4.36 3.38
N GLN A 41 5.48 4.35 4.46
CA GLN A 41 5.94 3.81 5.74
C GLN A 41 6.34 2.34 5.63
N ASN A 42 5.54 1.51 4.95
CA ASN A 42 5.86 0.10 4.72
C ASN A 42 7.15 -0.09 3.90
N ILE A 43 7.41 0.78 2.92
CA ILE A 43 8.67 0.78 2.16
C ILE A 43 9.85 1.08 3.09
N ASN A 44 9.74 2.12 3.92
CA ASN A 44 10.78 2.49 4.88
C ASN A 44 11.04 1.37 5.90
N ASP A 45 9.98 0.74 6.41
CA ASP A 45 10.09 -0.39 7.33
C ASP A 45 10.69 -1.62 6.65
N ALA A 46 10.38 -1.88 5.38
CA ALA A 46 11.01 -2.94 4.61
C ALA A 46 12.51 -2.69 4.46
N TYR A 47 12.94 -1.46 4.15
CA TYR A 47 14.36 -1.10 4.10
C TYR A 47 15.06 -1.27 5.45
N ASN A 48 14.41 -0.92 6.56
CA ASN A 48 14.96 -1.15 7.90
C ASN A 48 15.15 -2.66 8.16
N ARG A 49 14.18 -3.48 7.78
CA ARG A 49 14.24 -4.95 7.99
C ARG A 49 15.27 -5.63 7.10
N MET A 50 15.61 -5.08 5.93
CA MET A 50 16.62 -5.66 5.04
C MET A 50 18.00 -5.79 5.69
N GLY A 51 18.34 -4.95 6.68
CA GLY A 51 19.61 -5.04 7.40
C GLY A 51 19.72 -6.22 8.36
N ASP A 52 18.60 -6.81 8.77
CA ASP A 52 18.52 -7.83 9.83
C ASP A 52 18.10 -9.22 9.31
N VAL A 53 17.76 -9.36 8.03
CA VAL A 53 17.24 -10.61 7.44
C VAL A 53 18.27 -11.36 6.60
N SER A 54 17.94 -12.61 6.26
CA SER A 54 18.76 -13.41 5.34
C SER A 54 18.74 -12.86 3.91
N GLU A 55 19.74 -13.18 3.10
CA GLU A 55 19.86 -12.71 1.70
C GLU A 55 18.63 -13.10 0.86
N ASP A 56 18.09 -14.30 1.06
CA ASP A 56 16.88 -14.77 0.38
C ASP A 56 15.63 -13.95 0.76
N GLU A 57 15.50 -13.56 2.03
CA GLU A 57 14.40 -12.71 2.50
C GLU A 57 14.58 -11.25 2.09
N MET A 58 15.82 -10.76 2.06
CA MET A 58 16.16 -9.44 1.54
C MET A 58 15.76 -9.31 0.07
N ASN A 59 16.07 -10.32 -0.76
CA ASN A 59 15.69 -10.32 -2.18
C ASN A 59 14.17 -10.26 -2.37
N LYS A 60 13.40 -10.97 -1.53
CA LYS A 60 11.91 -10.90 -1.55
C LYS A 60 11.39 -9.54 -1.13
N LEU A 61 11.98 -8.95 -0.08
CA LEU A 61 11.61 -7.60 0.36
C LEU A 61 11.93 -6.57 -0.73
N LEU A 62 13.04 -6.72 -1.46
CA LEU A 62 13.42 -5.81 -2.55
C LEU A 62 12.42 -5.87 -3.71
N GLU A 63 11.99 -7.07 -4.10
CA GLU A 63 10.96 -7.25 -5.11
C GLU A 63 9.63 -6.59 -4.69
N GLN A 64 9.21 -6.83 -3.44
CA GLN A 64 7.99 -6.27 -2.88
C GLN A 64 8.04 -4.73 -2.75
N VAL A 65 9.18 -4.16 -2.37
CA VAL A 65 9.39 -2.71 -2.34
C VAL A 65 9.31 -2.11 -3.74
N GLY A 66 9.86 -2.80 -4.75
CA GLY A 66 9.76 -2.37 -6.15
C GLY A 66 8.31 -2.24 -6.62
N GLU A 67 7.46 -3.23 -6.32
CA GLU A 67 6.03 -3.17 -6.63
C GLU A 67 5.33 -1.98 -5.96
N TRP A 68 5.62 -1.73 -4.68
CA TRP A 68 5.05 -0.59 -3.95
C TRP A 68 5.51 0.75 -4.50
N GLN A 69 6.79 0.88 -4.86
CA GLN A 69 7.32 2.09 -5.49
C GLN A 69 6.63 2.39 -6.82
N GLU A 70 6.41 1.37 -7.65
CA GLU A 70 5.67 1.55 -8.92
C GLU A 70 4.23 2.03 -8.67
N ILE A 71 3.55 1.50 -7.65
CA ILE A 71 2.19 1.94 -7.28
C ILE A 71 2.20 3.41 -6.82
N LEU A 72 3.19 3.83 -6.04
CA LEU A 72 3.34 5.23 -5.61
C LEU A 72 3.58 6.15 -6.81
N GLU A 73 4.45 5.76 -7.75
CA GLU A 73 4.69 6.52 -8.98
C GLU A 73 3.42 6.64 -9.84
N GLN A 74 2.72 5.54 -10.09
CA GLN A 74 1.49 5.53 -10.90
C GLN A 74 0.38 6.41 -10.31
N ARG A 75 0.36 6.56 -8.99
CA ARG A 75 -0.62 7.38 -8.27
C ARG A 75 -0.17 8.83 -8.04
N GLY A 76 0.98 9.22 -8.59
CA GLY A 76 1.51 10.58 -8.50
C GLY A 76 1.88 10.98 -7.07
N PHE A 77 2.25 10.01 -6.22
CA PHE A 77 2.48 10.27 -4.81
C PHE A 77 3.56 11.33 -4.56
N TYR A 78 4.67 11.27 -5.29
CA TYR A 78 5.76 12.23 -5.18
C TYR A 78 5.40 13.65 -5.65
N GLU A 79 4.25 13.84 -6.29
CA GLU A 79 3.72 15.16 -6.67
C GLU A 79 2.83 15.79 -5.59
N ILE A 80 2.42 15.02 -4.57
CA ILE A 80 1.54 15.49 -3.49
C ILE A 80 2.26 16.51 -2.59
N ASP A 81 3.56 16.31 -2.38
CA ASP A 81 4.42 17.14 -1.51
C ASP A 81 5.28 18.16 -2.30
N ALA A 82 5.17 18.18 -3.64
CA ALA A 82 5.92 19.08 -4.54
C ALA A 82 5.25 20.46 -4.68
#